data_AF-A0A1J9QCQ1-F1
#
_entry.id   AF-A0A1J9QCQ1-F1
#
_cell.length_a   1.000
_cell.length_b   1.000
_cell.length_c   1.000
_cell.angle_alpha   90.00
_cell.angle_beta   90.00
_cell.angle_gamma   90.00
#
_symmetry.space_group_name_H-M   'P 1'
#
loop_
_entity.id
_entity.type
_entity.pdbx_description
1 polymer ?
#
loop_
_entity_poly.entity_id
_entity_poly.type
_entity_poly.pdbx_seq_one_letter_code
_entity_poly.pdbx_strand_id
1 'polypeptide(L)'
;MIRAKIPIASMVKNGQEFLLSVATATNSYTRPSTIAADIGKRAIPIIETSKATLPPDTVEVCVREAEHQYIPSGDTREHITAVCFDSKGIAVTVHFEVQPPQQEQQHSQQN
;
A
#
# COMPACT_ATOMS: atom_id res chain seq x y z
N MET A 1 -8.67 -14.75 0.14
CA MET A 1 -7.30 -15.29 0.19
C MET A 1 -6.52 -14.79 -1.01
N ILE A 2 -5.22 -14.50 -0.86
CA ILE A 2 -4.30 -14.17 -1.97
C ILE A 2 -3.81 -15.49 -2.59
N ARG A 3 -3.90 -15.61 -3.91
CA ARG A 3 -3.52 -16.81 -4.69
C ARG A 3 -2.23 -16.59 -5.50
N ALA A 4 -1.99 -15.36 -5.96
CA ALA A 4 -0.77 -14.97 -6.64
C ALA A 4 -0.45 -13.50 -6.35
N LYS A 5 0.84 -13.16 -6.42
CA LYS A 5 1.38 -11.82 -6.14
C LYS A 5 2.69 -11.62 -6.89
N ILE A 6 3.06 -10.36 -7.12
CA ILE A 6 4.37 -9.99 -7.68
C ILE A 6 5.17 -9.17 -6.67
N PRO A 7 6.49 -9.40 -6.55
CA PRO A 7 7.37 -8.52 -5.78
C PRO A 7 7.50 -7.17 -6.47
N ILE A 8 7.57 -6.09 -5.69
CA ILE A 8 7.73 -4.72 -6.17
C ILE A 8 9.07 -4.14 -5.76
N ALA A 9 9.35 -4.12 -4.45
CA ALA A 9 10.56 -3.52 -3.89
C ALA A 9 10.85 -4.07 -2.49
N SER A 10 12.11 -4.02 -2.08
CA SER A 10 12.49 -4.14 -0.66
C SER A 10 12.38 -2.77 0.00
N MET A 11 11.82 -2.72 1.20
CA MET A 11 11.56 -1.48 1.92
C MET A 11 11.95 -1.61 3.39
N VAL A 12 12.22 -0.47 4.05
CA VAL A 12 12.48 -0.40 5.48
C VAL A 12 11.50 0.58 6.12
N LYS A 13 10.80 0.16 7.17
CA LYS A 13 9.94 1.03 7.98
C LYS A 13 10.13 0.71 9.45
N ASN A 14 10.29 1.74 10.29
CA ASN A 14 10.53 1.57 11.73
C ASN A 14 11.71 0.64 12.06
N GLY A 15 12.76 0.64 11.23
CA GLY A 15 13.94 -0.23 11.39
C GLY A 15 13.74 -1.69 10.96
N GLN A 16 12.58 -2.03 10.39
CA GLN A 16 12.25 -3.36 9.92
C GLN A 16 12.26 -3.41 8.39
N GLU A 17 13.06 -4.33 7.83
CA GLU A 17 13.10 -4.62 6.40
C GLU A 17 11.98 -5.59 6.02
N PHE A 18 11.30 -5.32 4.90
CA PHE A 18 10.25 -6.18 4.35
C PHE A 18 10.18 -6.10 2.83
N LEU A 19 9.63 -7.14 2.21
CA LEU A 19 9.30 -7.14 0.78
C LEU A 19 7.92 -6.52 0.57
N LEU A 20 7.84 -5.46 -0.23
CA LEU A 20 6.58 -4.99 -0.79
C LEU A 20 6.18 -5.88 -1.97
N SER A 21 4.98 -6.44 -1.91
CA SER A 21 4.38 -7.18 -3.00
C SER A 21 2.95 -6.74 -3.27
N VAL A 22 2.41 -7.12 -4.41
CA VAL A 22 1.06 -6.73 -4.83
C VAL A 22 0.31 -7.95 -5.36
N ALA A 23 -0.88 -8.21 -4.82
CA ALA A 23 -1.66 -9.42 -5.16
C ALA A 23 -2.19 -9.38 -6.60
N THR A 24 -1.74 -10.26 -7.49
CA THR A 24 -2.27 -10.37 -8.85
C THR A 24 -3.49 -11.28 -8.94
N ALA A 25 -3.71 -12.16 -7.96
CA ALA A 25 -4.90 -12.98 -7.88
C ALA A 25 -5.34 -13.17 -6.43
N THR A 26 -6.65 -13.08 -6.20
CA THR A 26 -7.32 -13.47 -4.97
C THR A 26 -8.45 -14.45 -5.30
N ASN A 27 -9.23 -14.86 -4.29
CA ASN A 27 -10.44 -15.64 -4.55
C ASN A 27 -11.53 -14.83 -5.28
N SER A 28 -11.45 -13.50 -5.23
CA SER A 28 -12.51 -12.61 -5.73
C SER A 28 -12.14 -11.92 -7.05
N TYR A 29 -10.86 -11.80 -7.38
CA TYR A 29 -10.41 -11.09 -8.57
C TYR A 29 -9.03 -11.56 -9.04
N THR A 30 -8.74 -11.26 -10.31
CA THR A 30 -7.41 -11.35 -10.91
C THR A 30 -7.09 -10.03 -11.60
N ARG A 31 -5.82 -9.61 -11.63
CA ARG A 31 -5.36 -8.44 -12.37
C ARG A 31 -4.06 -8.73 -13.13
N PRO A 32 -3.79 -8.00 -14.24
CA PRO A 32 -2.50 -8.04 -14.90
C PRO A 32 -1.36 -7.58 -13.98
N SER A 33 -0.16 -8.10 -14.22
CA SER A 33 1.06 -7.71 -13.49
C SER A 33 1.43 -6.24 -13.70
N THR A 34 1.11 -5.67 -14.87
CA THR A 34 1.33 -4.23 -15.16
C THR A 34 0.53 -3.35 -14.21
N ILE A 35 -0.76 -3.63 -14.03
CA ILE A 35 -1.63 -2.93 -13.08
C ILE A 35 -1.15 -3.13 -11.64
N ALA A 36 -0.72 -4.35 -11.30
CA ALA A 36 -0.13 -4.63 -9.99
C ALA A 36 1.15 -3.82 -9.74
N ALA A 37 2.00 -3.63 -10.76
CA ALA A 37 3.21 -2.83 -10.66
C ALA A 37 2.90 -1.35 -10.42
N ASP A 38 1.89 -0.80 -11.10
CA ASP A 38 1.50 0.61 -10.91
C ASP A 38 0.84 0.87 -9.55
N ILE A 39 0.03 -0.09 -9.05
CA ILE A 39 -0.43 -0.07 -7.66
C ILE A 39 0.74 -0.09 -6.69
N GLY A 40 1.76 -0.91 -6.95
CA GLY A 40 2.98 -0.98 -6.15
C GLY A 40 3.70 0.38 -6.08
N LYS A 41 3.90 1.03 -7.23
CA LYS A 41 4.53 2.37 -7.31
C LYS A 41 3.76 3.41 -6.50
N ARG A 42 2.42 3.39 -6.54
CA ARG A 42 1.57 4.28 -5.73
C ARG A 42 1.66 3.93 -4.24
N ALA A 43 1.75 2.66 -3.89
CA ALA A 43 1.75 2.19 -2.51
C ALA A 43 3.04 2.56 -1.75
N ILE A 44 4.20 2.59 -2.41
CA ILE A 44 5.49 2.92 -1.80
C ILE A 44 5.42 4.20 -0.94
N PRO A 45 5.11 5.39 -1.49
CA PRO A 45 5.09 6.62 -0.69
C PRO A 45 3.99 6.62 0.38
N ILE A 46 2.88 5.90 0.19
CA ILE A 46 1.80 5.79 1.17
C ILE A 46 2.27 4.97 2.38
N ILE A 47 2.91 3.82 2.16
CA ILE A 47 3.42 2.96 3.23
C ILE A 47 4.53 3.67 4.01
N GLU A 48 5.43 4.36 3.31
CA GLU A 48 6.51 5.12 3.94
C GLU A 48 5.98 6.20 4.89
N THR A 49 5.04 7.01 4.41
CA THR A 49 4.51 8.18 5.14
C THR A 49 3.38 7.87 6.13
N SER A 50 2.74 6.71 6.00
CA SER A 50 1.67 6.29 6.90
C SER A 50 2.15 6.16 8.34
N LYS A 51 1.31 6.53 9.30
CA LYS A 51 1.58 6.35 10.74
C LYS A 51 1.35 4.91 11.21
N ALA A 52 0.77 4.06 10.37
CA ALA A 52 0.51 2.67 10.70
C ALA A 52 1.81 1.93 11.05
N THR A 53 1.79 1.22 12.18
CA THR A 53 2.89 0.35 12.58
C THR A 53 2.79 -1.00 11.88
N LEU A 54 3.93 -1.54 11.50
CA LEU A 54 3.99 -2.92 11.02
C LEU A 54 3.86 -3.87 12.22
N PRO A 55 3.10 -4.97 12.09
CA PRO A 55 3.17 -6.06 13.06
C PRO A 55 4.62 -6.55 13.22
N PRO A 56 5.03 -6.97 14.43
CA PRO A 56 6.35 -7.54 14.65
C PRO A 56 6.65 -8.68 13.66
N ASP A 57 7.91 -8.79 13.25
CA ASP A 57 8.40 -9.86 12.37
C ASP A 57 7.74 -9.95 10.98
N THR A 58 6.95 -8.96 10.56
CA THR A 58 6.56 -8.74 9.16
C THR A 58 7.78 -8.83 8.23
N VAL A 59 7.78 -9.83 7.34
CA VAL A 59 8.78 -10.00 6.28
C VAL A 59 8.24 -9.56 4.92
N GLU A 60 6.92 -9.44 4.79
CA GLU A 60 6.27 -9.04 3.55
C GLU A 60 5.01 -8.22 3.81
N VAL A 61 4.83 -7.15 3.04
CA VAL A 61 3.60 -6.37 2.97
C VAL A 61 2.99 -6.56 1.58
N CYS A 62 1.88 -7.29 1.50
CA CYS A 62 1.19 -7.58 0.24
C CYS A 62 -0.05 -6.69 0.07
N VAL A 63 0.00 -5.74 -0.85
CA VAL A 63 -1.12 -4.86 -1.15
C VAL A 63 -2.25 -5.66 -1.80
N ARG A 64 -3.42 -5.63 -1.16
CA ARG A 64 -4.64 -6.37 -1.54
C ARG A 64 -5.77 -5.42 -1.92
N GLU A 65 -5.43 -4.27 -2.46
CA GLU A 65 -6.38 -3.36 -3.09
C GLU A 65 -7.01 -4.05 -4.30
N ALA A 66 -8.33 -4.01 -4.44
CA ALA A 66 -8.98 -4.31 -5.71
C ALA A 66 -8.63 -3.22 -6.73
N GLU A 67 -8.73 -3.50 -8.03
CA GLU A 67 -8.57 -2.45 -9.04
C GLU A 67 -9.72 -1.45 -8.88
N HIS A 68 -9.36 -0.21 -8.58
CA HIS A 68 -10.25 0.95 -8.62
C HIS A 68 -9.61 1.95 -9.55
N GLN A 69 -10.42 2.62 -10.38
CA GLN A 69 -9.94 3.75 -11.16
C GLN A 69 -9.45 4.81 -10.17
N TYR A 70 -8.13 5.01 -10.10
CA TYR A 70 -7.59 6.17 -9.42
C TYR A 70 -8.04 7.39 -10.21
N ILE A 71 -9.04 8.08 -9.69
CA ILE A 71 -9.47 9.37 -10.20
C ILE A 71 -8.89 10.38 -9.20
N PRO A 72 -7.94 11.25 -9.59
CA PRO A 72 -7.34 12.24 -8.70
C PRO A 72 -8.35 13.13 -7.94
N SER A 73 -9.58 13.23 -8.46
CA SER A 73 -10.70 13.96 -7.86
C SER A 73 -11.84 13.07 -7.33
N GLY A 74 -11.68 11.73 -7.32
CA GLY A 74 -12.78 10.81 -7.04
C GLY A 74 -12.42 9.47 -6.37
N ASP A 75 -11.15 9.12 -6.21
CA ASP A 75 -10.76 8.02 -5.31
C ASP A 75 -10.83 8.52 -3.87
N THR A 76 -12.01 8.36 -3.25
CA THR A 76 -12.32 8.84 -1.88
C THR A 76 -11.66 8.00 -0.78
N ARG A 77 -10.87 6.99 -1.13
CA ARG A 77 -10.26 6.10 -0.13
C ARG A 77 -9.10 6.81 0.56
N GLU A 78 -9.23 6.89 1.87
CA GLU A 78 -8.24 7.50 2.77
C GLU A 78 -7.15 6.51 3.20
N HIS A 79 -7.13 5.29 2.65
CA HIS A 79 -6.13 4.27 2.98
C HIS A 79 -5.94 3.25 1.85
N ILE A 80 -4.82 2.51 1.91
CA ILE A 80 -4.62 1.26 1.18
C ILE A 80 -4.63 0.08 2.15
N THR A 81 -5.26 -1.01 1.73
CA THR A 81 -5.36 -2.27 2.47
C THR A 81 -4.25 -3.21 2.04
N ALA A 82 -3.46 -3.67 3.00
CA ALA A 82 -2.43 -4.67 2.78
C ALA A 82 -2.54 -5.82 3.77
N VAL A 83 -1.90 -6.93 3.43
CA VAL A 83 -1.70 -8.08 4.31
C VAL A 83 -0.22 -8.18 4.64
N CYS A 84 0.10 -8.02 5.92
CA CYS A 84 1.44 -8.21 6.47
C CYS A 84 1.62 -9.70 6.81
N PHE A 85 2.61 -10.34 6.20
CA PHE A 85 3.01 -11.70 6.50
C PHE A 85 4.27 -11.69 7.36
N ASP A 86 4.26 -12.48 8.43
CA ASP A 86 5.47 -12.77 9.20
C ASP A 86 6.27 -13.94 8.60
N SER A 87 7.44 -14.21 9.17
CA SER A 87 8.30 -15.34 8.77
C SER A 87 7.67 -16.72 8.94
N LYS A 88 6.57 -16.84 9.71
CA LYS A 88 5.82 -18.07 9.95
C LYS A 88 4.60 -18.19 9.03
N GLY A 89 4.35 -17.18 8.18
CA GLY A 89 3.20 -17.12 7.29
C GLY A 89 1.90 -16.66 7.96
N ILE A 90 1.94 -16.16 9.20
CA ILE A 90 0.80 -15.53 9.85
C ILE A 90 0.50 -14.21 9.16
N ALA A 91 -0.76 -14.00 8.85
CA ALA A 91 -1.23 -12.88 8.04
C ALA A 91 -2.10 -11.93 8.86
N VAL A 92 -1.72 -10.66 8.92
CA VAL A 92 -2.51 -9.59 9.56
C VAL A 92 -2.87 -8.54 8.51
N THR A 93 -4.14 -8.13 8.47
CA THR A 93 -4.56 -7.04 7.57
C THR A 93 -4.27 -5.70 8.24
N VAL A 94 -3.60 -4.80 7.52
CA VAL A 94 -3.24 -3.45 7.96
C VAL A 94 -3.74 -2.45 6.93
N HIS A 95 -4.25 -1.31 7.39
CA HIS A 95 -4.67 -0.19 6.56
C HIS A 95 -3.63 0.92 6.70
N PHE A 96 -3.00 1.31 5.59
CA PHE A 96 -2.06 2.42 5.55
C PHE A 96 -2.77 3.67 5.05
N GLU A 97 -2.94 4.65 5.92
CA GLU A 97 -3.57 5.93 5.59
C GLU A 97 -2.85 6.63 4.44
N VAL A 98 -3.62 7.04 3.44
CA VAL A 98 -3.21 8.01 2.43
C VAL A 98 -3.30 9.36 3.12
N GLN A 99 -2.16 9.98 3.44
CA GLN A 99 -2.22 11.38 3.85
C GLN A 99 -2.84 12.16 2.69
N PRO A 100 -3.85 13.04 2.94
CA PRO A 100 -4.30 13.92 1.89
C PRO A 100 -3.07 14.67 1.36
N PRO A 101 -2.96 14.91 0.03
CA PRO A 101 -1.90 15.76 -0.47
C PRO A 101 -1.92 17.02 0.36
N GLN A 102 -0.80 17.36 1.01
CA GLN A 102 -0.67 18.62 1.69
C GLN A 102 -1.00 19.68 0.64
N GLN A 103 -2.19 20.28 0.73
CA GLN A 103 -2.43 21.53 0.05
C GLN A 103 -1.37 22.44 0.64
N GLU A 104 -0.37 22.81 -0.17
CA GLU A 104 0.45 23.97 0.09
C GLU A 104 -0.53 25.07 0.51
N GLN A 105 -0.49 25.43 1.79
CA GLN A 105 -1.03 26.70 2.22
C GLN A 105 -0.20 27.72 1.45
N GLN A 106 -0.70 28.12 0.28
CA GLN A 106 -0.22 29.29 -0.43
C GLN A 106 -0.34 30.45 0.56
N HIS A 107 0.79 30.77 1.19
CA HIS A 107 1.02 32.07 1.77
C HIS A 107 0.91 33.05 0.59
N SER A 108 -0.27 33.63 0.41
CA SER A 108 -0.52 34.66 -0.59
C SER A 108 -1.44 35.72 0.01
N GLN A 109 -0.76 36.69 0.62
CA GLN A 109 -1.00 38.13 0.53
C GLN A 109 -2.24 38.77 1.19
N GLN A 110 -1.89 39.68 2.10
CA GLN A 110 -2.33 41.09 2.20
C GLN A 110 -3.83 41.39 2.39
N ASN A 111 -4.15 41.97 3.55
CA ASN A 111 -4.34 43.41 3.67
C ASN A 111 -4.15 43.87 5.11
#